data_AF-A0A7U9N992-F1
#
_entry.id   AF-A0A7U9N992-F1
#
_cell.length_a   1.000
_cell.length_b   1.000
_cell.length_c   1.000
_cell.angle_alpha   90.00
_cell.angle_beta   90.00
_cell.angle_gamma   90.00
#
_symmetry.space_group_name_H-M   'P 1'
#
loop_
_entity.id
_entity.type
_entity.pdbx_description
1 polymer ?
#
loop_
_entity_poly.entity_id
_entity_poly.type
_entity_poly.pdbx_seq_one_letter_code
_entity_poly.pdbx_strand_id
1 'polypeptide(L)'
;MIVYKCNTCGNYVHVGKGYETKCIYCDSSIEVEEISDDTYVGMCISECENALGSTHALEMYDNCIQKFPNISKLYWGRMLARHSCKVDKQLLSRGVYFLEDADYLLACHFATDEERACYEKLANCRATMMSFILSDLELSQKNQIRQTNIESIQAETASEIEKLKAELEQRMSELDYIEKQIRDSKADCMVTVISNRGAIDYTVNSIDKYKQYINSQKEIEDDEYKNTSIELEKLLYICGEANSEIQNTQYCQEYKKLQQLQQDQVVAQKAVEAIINQIEEIDERMRNVISKVALIKNKYKKASNMAKNTSFLDASSLLGSEKINIIFLKALKA
;
A
#
# COMPACT_ATOMS: atom_id res chain seq x y z
N MET A 1 29.98 34.27 22.65
CA MET A 1 29.97 34.00 21.22
C MET A 1 30.14 35.34 20.56
N ILE A 2 31.39 35.62 20.21
CA ILE A 2 31.79 36.81 19.48
C ILE A 2 32.04 36.35 18.04
N VAL A 3 31.65 37.18 17.07
CA VAL A 3 31.88 36.87 15.67
C VAL A 3 33.28 37.33 15.27
N TYR A 4 34.07 36.40 14.72
CA TYR A 4 35.40 36.69 14.18
C TYR A 4 35.50 36.25 12.73
N LYS A 5 36.30 36.96 11.94
CA LYS A 5 36.65 36.57 10.58
C LYS A 5 37.78 35.54 10.64
N CYS A 6 37.58 34.39 10.00
CA CYS A 6 38.63 33.38 9.89
C CYS A 6 39.72 33.84 8.91
N ASN A 7 40.97 33.87 9.36
CA ASN A 7 42.12 34.28 8.52
C ASN A 7 42.38 33.34 7.34
N THR A 8 41.96 32.08 7.43
CA THR A 8 42.22 31.07 6.38
C THR A 8 41.13 31.04 5.31
N CYS A 9 39.84 31.03 5.69
CA CYS A 9 38.74 30.91 4.73
C CYS A 9 37.91 32.19 4.54
N GLY A 10 38.20 33.25 5.30
CA GLY A 10 37.52 34.55 5.20
C GLY A 10 36.09 34.58 5.75
N ASN A 11 35.53 33.44 6.17
CA ASN A 11 34.16 33.38 6.72
C ASN A 11 34.11 33.92 8.15
N TYR A 12 32.98 34.54 8.49
CA TYR A 12 32.64 34.94 9.86
C TYR A 12 32.09 33.74 10.64
N VAL A 13 32.53 33.56 11.89
CA VAL A 13 32.12 32.45 12.76
C VAL A 13 31.96 32.91 14.21
N HIS A 14 31.04 32.28 14.94
CA HIS A 14 30.97 32.43 16.39
C HIS A 14 32.10 31.71 17.10
N VAL A 15 32.74 32.44 18.00
CA VAL A 15 33.83 31.99 18.85
C VAL A 15 33.37 32.10 20.31
N GLY A 16 33.37 30.97 21.03
CA GLY A 16 33.10 30.93 22.47
C GLY A 16 34.33 31.32 23.28
N LYS A 17 34.14 31.83 24.51
CA LYS A 17 35.27 32.09 25.43
C LYS A 17 35.84 30.76 25.95
N GLY A 18 37.17 30.63 25.96
CA GLY A 18 37.88 29.58 26.71
C GLY A 18 38.24 28.27 25.98
N TYR A 19 38.27 28.20 24.65
CA TYR A 19 38.66 26.99 23.91
C TYR A 19 39.59 27.31 22.72
N GLU A 20 40.33 26.30 22.25
CA GLU A 20 40.93 26.32 20.89
C GLU A 20 39.80 26.53 19.87
N THR A 21 39.71 27.74 19.36
CA THR A 21 38.61 28.19 18.51
C THR A 21 38.92 27.82 17.07
N LYS A 22 38.42 26.66 16.65
CA LYS A 22 38.51 26.23 15.26
C LYS A 22 37.36 26.77 14.43
N CYS A 23 37.68 27.21 13.22
CA CYS A 23 36.68 27.59 12.23
C CYS A 23 35.83 26.38 11.83
N ILE A 24 34.50 26.46 11.98
CA ILE A 24 33.60 25.36 11.62
C ILE A 24 33.67 24.97 10.14
N TYR A 25 34.15 25.86 9.27
CA TYR A 25 34.19 25.65 7.82
C TYR A 25 35.50 25.04 7.31
N CYS A 26 36.63 25.40 7.92
CA CYS A 26 37.97 24.98 7.45
C CYS A 26 38.85 24.33 8.52
N ASP A 27 38.34 24.18 9.74
CA ASP A 27 39.01 23.59 10.91
C ASP A 27 40.32 24.27 11.34
N SER A 28 40.65 25.43 10.75
CA SER A 28 41.82 26.23 11.10
C SER A 28 41.61 26.95 12.42
N SER A 29 42.66 27.06 13.22
CA SER A 29 42.66 27.83 14.46
C SER A 29 42.40 29.32 14.16
N ILE A 30 41.61 29.95 15.02
CA ILE A 30 41.29 31.38 14.95
C ILE A 30 42.04 32.04 16.10
N GLU A 31 42.92 32.98 15.75
CA GLU A 31 43.55 33.84 16.74
C GLU A 31 42.49 34.78 17.30
N VAL A 32 42.18 34.61 18.59
CA VAL A 32 41.24 35.46 19.31
C VAL A 32 42.08 36.40 20.15
N GLU A 33 42.06 37.68 19.82
CA GLU A 33 42.55 38.69 20.75
C GLU A 33 41.57 38.73 21.94
N GLU A 34 42.07 38.51 23.15
CA GLU A 34 41.26 38.64 24.37
C GLU A 34 40.84 40.11 24.54
N ILE A 35 39.72 40.47 23.95
CA ILE A 35 39.05 41.73 24.25
C ILE A 35 38.28 41.49 25.56
N SER A 36 38.90 41.85 26.68
CA SER A 36 38.20 41.94 27.98
C SER A 36 37.27 43.14 27.94
N ASP A 37 36.12 42.96 27.30
CA ASP A 37 35.07 43.97 27.29
C ASP A 37 34.35 43.89 28.65
N ASP A 38 34.96 44.49 29.68
CA ASP A 38 34.50 44.55 31.08
C ASP A 38 33.26 45.46 31.25
N THR A 39 32.38 45.47 30.26
CA THR A 39 31.08 46.13 30.36
C THR A 39 30.12 45.22 31.12
N TYR A 40 29.26 45.82 31.95
CA TYR A 40 28.20 45.09 32.66
C TYR A 40 27.34 44.23 31.71
N VAL A 41 27.04 44.76 30.52
CA VAL A 41 26.31 44.04 29.45
C VAL A 41 27.11 42.83 28.96
N GLY A 42 28.41 43.00 28.72
CA GLY A 42 29.31 41.91 28.33
C GLY A 42 29.37 40.78 29.35
N MET A 43 29.38 41.13 30.65
CA MET A 43 29.35 40.15 31.75
C MET A 43 28.05 39.33 31.75
N CYS A 44 26.88 40.00 31.70
CA CYS A 44 25.59 39.30 31.67
C CYS A 44 25.48 38.32 30.49
N ILE A 45 25.96 38.72 29.32
CA ILE A 45 25.91 37.87 28.12
C ILE A 45 26.85 36.66 28.28
N SER A 46 28.04 36.88 28.85
CA SER A 46 28.98 35.80 29.12
C SER A 46 28.41 34.77 30.09
N GLU A 47 27.65 35.20 31.11
CA GLU A 47 26.96 34.30 32.03
C GLU A 47 25.90 33.45 31.31
N CYS A 48 25.10 34.05 30.43
CA CYS A 48 24.13 33.31 29.61
C CYS A 48 24.81 32.27 28.72
N GLU A 49 25.92 32.63 28.09
CA GLU A 49 26.67 31.74 27.20
C GLU A 49 27.29 30.57 27.95
N ASN A 50 27.84 30.81 29.13
CA ASN A 50 28.37 29.76 30.00
C ASN A 50 27.28 28.78 30.45
N ALA A 51 26.04 29.25 30.58
CA ALA A 51 24.89 28.41 30.92
C ALA A 51 24.37 27.57 29.75
N LEU A 52 24.78 27.82 28.50
CA LEU A 52 24.29 27.10 27.33
C LEU A 52 24.42 25.57 27.49
N GLY A 53 23.35 24.86 27.09
CA GLY A 53 23.22 23.42 27.29
C GLY A 53 22.73 23.00 28.69
N SER A 54 22.48 23.94 29.60
CA SER A 54 21.71 23.72 30.83
C SER A 54 20.24 24.10 30.66
N THR A 55 19.38 23.68 31.59
CA THR A 55 17.95 24.03 31.62
C THR A 55 17.69 25.51 31.95
N HIS A 56 18.64 26.18 32.59
CA HIS A 56 18.50 27.58 33.04
C HIS A 56 18.90 28.60 31.97
N ALA A 57 19.60 28.18 30.92
CA ALA A 57 20.10 29.07 29.87
C ALA A 57 18.97 29.91 29.26
N LEU A 58 17.83 29.29 28.97
CA LEU A 58 16.70 29.95 28.31
C LEU A 58 16.15 31.12 29.14
N GLU A 59 15.92 30.89 30.44
CA GLU A 59 15.45 31.90 31.39
C GLU A 59 16.46 33.04 31.54
N MET A 60 17.76 32.73 31.57
CA MET A 60 18.82 33.74 31.62
C MET A 60 18.81 34.64 30.38
N TYR A 61 18.64 34.06 29.19
CA TYR A 61 18.51 34.82 27.96
C TYR A 61 17.27 35.70 27.94
N ASP A 62 16.10 35.21 28.40
CA ASP A 62 14.88 36.01 28.48
C ASP A 62 15.04 37.22 29.40
N ASN A 63 15.64 37.02 30.59
CA ASN A 63 15.94 38.10 31.53
C ASN A 63 16.92 39.13 30.96
N CYS A 64 17.93 38.69 30.20
CA CYS A 64 18.88 39.59 29.55
C CYS A 64 18.25 40.35 28.39
N ILE A 65 17.40 39.72 27.58
CA ILE A 65 16.68 40.37 26.46
C ILE A 65 15.73 41.46 26.98
N GLN A 66 15.04 41.24 28.10
CA GLN A 66 14.20 42.28 28.71
C GLN A 66 14.99 43.53 29.09
N LYS A 67 16.23 43.37 29.55
CA LYS A 67 17.11 44.48 29.95
C LYS A 67 17.82 45.12 28.74
N PHE A 68 18.14 44.31 27.73
CA PHE A 68 18.97 44.69 26.58
C PHE A 68 18.37 44.16 25.27
N PRO A 69 17.22 44.69 24.82
CA PRO A 69 16.48 44.12 23.68
C PRO A 69 17.14 44.31 22.32
N ASN A 70 18.12 45.22 22.18
CA ASN A 70 18.71 45.54 20.87
C ASN A 70 20.06 44.86 20.63
N ILE A 71 20.28 43.67 21.21
CA ILE A 71 21.54 42.93 21.09
C ILE A 71 21.30 41.63 20.33
N SER A 72 21.83 41.53 19.12
CA SER A 72 21.69 40.39 18.20
C SER A 72 22.04 39.04 18.84
N LYS A 73 23.21 38.94 19.48
CA LYS A 73 23.74 37.70 20.07
C LYS A 73 22.89 37.15 21.21
N LEU A 74 22.06 37.97 21.87
CA LEU A 74 21.12 37.48 22.87
C LEU A 74 20.01 36.64 22.23
N TYR A 75 19.49 37.05 21.07
CA TYR A 75 18.49 36.29 20.33
C TYR A 75 19.06 35.00 19.75
N TRP A 76 20.26 35.05 19.15
CA TRP A 76 20.93 33.84 18.66
C TRP A 76 21.23 32.86 19.80
N GLY A 77 21.73 33.37 20.93
CA GLY A 77 21.98 32.56 22.13
C GLY A 77 20.70 31.96 22.72
N ARG A 78 19.59 32.71 22.74
CA ARG A 78 18.28 32.19 23.15
C ARG A 78 17.80 31.05 22.25
N MET A 79 17.99 31.17 20.95
CA MET A 79 17.67 30.10 20.00
C MET A 79 18.52 28.84 20.27
N LEU A 80 19.83 28.99 20.51
CA LEU A 80 20.69 27.89 20.90
C LEU A 80 20.22 27.23 22.21
N ALA A 81 19.86 28.03 23.22
CA ALA A 81 19.34 27.55 24.50
C ALA A 81 18.02 26.77 24.33
N ARG A 82 17.07 27.30 23.55
CA ARG A 82 15.77 26.65 23.23
C ARG A 82 15.98 25.26 22.64
N HIS A 83 16.98 25.12 21.79
CA HIS A 83 17.33 23.85 21.17
C HIS A 83 18.40 23.06 21.93
N SER A 84 18.72 23.44 23.17
CA SER A 84 19.74 22.78 24.01
C SER A 84 21.08 22.57 23.29
N CYS A 85 21.48 23.56 22.50
CA CYS A 85 22.74 23.61 21.76
C CYS A 85 23.72 24.55 22.47
N LYS A 86 25.01 24.17 22.46
CA LYS A 86 26.11 25.00 22.98
C LYS A 86 26.83 25.80 21.89
N VAL A 87 26.78 25.29 20.66
CA VAL A 87 27.51 25.84 19.50
C VAL A 87 26.71 25.66 18.22
N ASP A 88 26.97 26.49 17.21
CA ASP A 88 26.29 26.47 15.92
C ASP A 88 26.35 25.11 15.23
N LYS A 89 27.49 24.41 15.34
CA LYS A 89 27.67 23.05 14.80
C LYS A 89 26.58 22.09 15.29
N GLN A 90 26.19 22.19 16.56
CA GLN A 90 25.14 21.33 17.12
C GLN A 90 23.75 21.71 16.58
N LEU A 91 23.49 23.00 16.42
CA LEU A 91 22.25 23.51 15.83
C LEU A 91 22.08 23.02 14.38
N LEU A 92 23.13 23.16 13.57
CA LEU A 92 23.15 22.69 12.18
C LEU A 92 23.03 21.16 12.09
N SER A 93 23.75 20.43 12.94
CA SER A 93 23.68 18.95 12.95
C SER A 93 22.28 18.42 13.30
N ARG A 94 21.53 19.15 14.14
CA ARG A 94 20.12 18.83 14.46
C ARG A 94 19.17 19.21 13.32
N GLY A 95 19.58 20.08 12.40
CA GLY A 95 18.78 20.51 11.26
C GLY A 95 17.66 21.48 11.60
N VAL A 96 17.81 22.22 12.70
CA VAL A 96 16.82 23.21 13.13
C VAL A 96 16.52 24.17 11.99
N TYR A 97 15.24 24.33 11.66
CA TYR A 97 14.80 25.36 10.72
C TYR A 97 14.61 26.67 11.46
N PHE A 98 15.38 27.69 11.08
CA PHE A 98 15.35 28.98 11.78
C PHE A 98 15.13 30.18 10.86
N LEU A 99 14.96 30.01 9.54
CA LEU A 99 14.69 31.16 8.64
C LEU A 99 13.40 31.91 8.99
N GLU A 100 12.42 31.20 9.56
CA GLU A 100 11.14 31.75 10.03
C GLU A 100 11.07 31.85 11.56
N ASP A 101 12.15 31.56 12.28
CA ASP A 101 12.17 31.68 13.74
C ASP A 101 12.30 33.17 14.13
N ALA A 102 11.46 33.61 15.06
CA ALA A 102 11.47 35.00 15.53
C ALA A 102 12.84 35.42 16.09
N ASP A 103 13.57 34.52 16.77
CA ASP A 103 14.90 34.83 17.31
C ASP A 103 15.94 35.00 16.21
N TYR A 104 15.86 34.23 15.12
CA TYR A 104 16.73 34.43 13.97
C TYR A 104 16.47 35.79 13.31
N LEU A 105 15.19 36.13 13.09
CA LEU A 105 14.81 37.40 12.48
C LEU A 105 15.27 38.59 13.32
N LEU A 106 15.10 38.51 14.65
CA LEU A 106 15.56 39.55 15.58
C LEU A 106 17.09 39.60 15.70
N ALA A 107 17.77 38.45 15.69
CA ALA A 107 19.22 38.39 15.65
C ALA A 107 19.76 39.11 14.42
N CYS A 108 19.21 38.84 13.23
CA CYS A 108 19.59 39.51 11.98
C CYS A 108 19.21 41.00 11.94
N HIS A 109 18.10 41.38 12.57
CA HIS A 109 17.64 42.77 12.63
C HIS A 109 18.59 43.65 13.42
N PHE A 110 19.03 43.18 14.60
CA PHE A 110 19.96 43.92 15.47
C PHE A 110 21.44 43.63 15.19
N ALA A 111 21.73 42.81 14.19
CA ALA A 111 23.10 42.41 13.84
C ALA A 111 23.93 43.57 13.29
N THR A 112 25.21 43.58 13.64
CA THR A 112 26.26 44.22 12.84
C THR A 112 26.40 43.52 11.48
N ASP A 113 27.14 44.12 10.55
CA ASP A 113 27.33 43.53 9.22
C ASP A 113 28.10 42.19 9.31
N GLU A 114 29.08 42.09 10.21
CA GLU A 114 29.82 40.85 10.47
C GLU A 114 28.92 39.76 11.06
N GLU A 115 28.08 40.10 12.04
CA GLU A 115 27.14 39.15 12.65
C GLU A 115 26.09 38.68 11.65
N ARG A 116 25.55 39.59 10.83
CA ARG A 116 24.58 39.25 9.79
C ARG A 116 25.18 38.29 8.79
N ALA A 117 26.40 38.56 8.32
CA ALA A 117 27.12 37.67 7.42
C ALA A 117 27.34 36.27 8.03
N CYS A 118 27.62 36.19 9.34
CA CYS A 118 27.72 34.92 10.06
C CYS A 118 26.39 34.16 10.07
N TYR A 119 25.29 34.81 10.48
CA TYR A 119 23.95 34.18 10.56
C TYR A 119 23.45 33.71 9.18
N GLU A 120 23.62 34.53 8.14
CA GLU A 120 23.23 34.18 6.77
C GLU A 120 24.05 33.00 6.23
N LYS A 121 25.35 32.94 6.53
CA LYS A 121 26.18 31.78 6.11
C LYS A 121 25.72 30.50 6.80
N LEU A 122 25.34 30.55 8.09
CA LEU A 122 24.76 29.40 8.81
C LEU A 122 23.41 28.97 8.21
N ALA A 123 22.54 29.93 7.86
CA ALA A 123 21.26 29.65 7.20
C ALA A 123 21.47 28.97 5.83
N ASN A 124 22.39 29.48 5.03
CA ASN A 124 22.78 28.91 3.74
C ASN A 124 23.38 27.50 3.89
N CYS A 125 24.21 27.27 4.90
CA CYS A 125 24.73 25.95 5.23
C CYS A 125 23.58 24.97 5.52
N ARG A 126 22.62 25.36 6.37
CA ARG A 126 21.43 24.54 6.67
C ARG A 126 20.61 24.24 5.42
N ALA A 127 20.36 25.23 4.56
CA ALA A 127 19.62 25.05 3.32
C ALA A 127 20.34 24.07 2.37
N THR A 128 21.67 24.17 2.28
CA THR A 128 22.51 23.26 1.49
C THR A 128 22.45 21.83 2.04
N MET A 129 22.55 21.65 3.36
CA MET A 129 22.37 20.35 4.00
C MET A 129 21.00 19.75 3.69
N MET A 130 19.94 20.54 3.79
CA MET A 130 18.58 20.09 3.49
C MET A 130 18.48 19.59 2.05
N SER A 131 19.02 20.33 1.08
CA SER A 131 19.03 19.91 -0.33
C SER A 131 19.71 18.56 -0.54
N PHE A 132 20.92 18.38 0.02
CA PHE A 132 21.64 17.11 -0.06
C PHE A 132 20.91 15.97 0.65
N ILE A 133 20.34 16.21 1.84
CA ILE A 133 19.55 15.21 2.57
C ILE A 133 18.34 14.77 1.75
N LEU A 134 17.60 15.69 1.15
CA LEU A 134 16.42 15.34 0.35
C LEU A 134 16.80 14.48 -0.87
N SER A 135 17.91 14.80 -1.53
CA SER A 135 18.42 14.01 -2.65
C SER A 135 18.85 12.60 -2.21
N ASP A 136 19.60 12.48 -1.10
CA ASP A 136 20.04 11.19 -0.57
C ASP A 136 18.87 10.36 -0.03
N LEU A 137 17.85 10.99 0.58
CA LEU A 137 16.62 10.32 1.00
C LEU A 137 15.86 9.72 -0.20
N GLU A 138 15.76 10.46 -1.31
CA GLU A 138 15.12 9.95 -2.53
C GLU A 138 15.89 8.75 -3.10
N LEU A 139 17.22 8.81 -3.13
CA LEU A 139 18.05 7.71 -3.60
C LEU A 139 17.93 6.49 -2.68
N SER A 140 18.00 6.68 -1.37
CA SER A 140 17.86 5.62 -0.37
C SER A 140 16.48 4.96 -0.43
N GLN A 141 15.42 5.75 -0.63
CA GLN A 141 14.07 5.25 -0.84
C GLN A 141 14.00 4.33 -2.05
N LYS A 142 14.55 4.75 -3.20
CA LYS A 142 14.58 3.93 -4.42
C LYS A 142 15.35 2.62 -4.19
N ASN A 143 16.49 2.68 -3.52
CA ASN A 143 17.28 1.49 -3.20
C ASN A 143 16.54 0.53 -2.27
N GLN A 144 15.88 1.04 -1.24
CA GLN A 144 15.12 0.21 -0.31
C GLN A 144 13.88 -0.42 -0.96
N ILE A 145 13.21 0.29 -1.88
CA ILE A 145 12.12 -0.28 -2.69
C ILE A 145 12.67 -1.36 -3.63
N ARG A 146 13.83 -1.15 -4.26
CA ARG A 146 14.45 -2.20 -5.10
C ARG A 146 14.78 -3.47 -4.31
N GLN A 147 15.22 -3.32 -3.07
CA GLN A 147 15.50 -4.44 -2.17
C GLN A 147 14.25 -5.23 -1.74
N THR A 148 13.02 -4.72 -1.96
CA THR A 148 11.81 -5.50 -1.65
C THR A 148 11.48 -6.56 -2.69
N ASN A 149 12.33 -6.73 -3.73
CA ASN A 149 12.11 -7.64 -4.86
C ASN A 149 10.77 -7.42 -5.58
N ILE A 150 10.17 -6.23 -5.47
CA ILE A 150 8.84 -5.97 -6.03
C ILE A 150 8.78 -6.17 -7.54
N GLU A 151 9.85 -5.85 -8.27
CA GLU A 151 9.93 -6.04 -9.72
C GLU A 151 9.92 -7.53 -10.10
N SER A 152 10.67 -8.38 -9.37
CA SER A 152 10.66 -9.84 -9.55
C SER A 152 9.28 -10.41 -9.24
N ILE A 153 8.71 -10.03 -8.09
CA ILE A 153 7.40 -10.50 -7.65
C ILE A 153 6.31 -10.08 -8.65
N GLN A 154 6.37 -8.87 -9.20
CA GLN A 154 5.44 -8.41 -10.23
C GLN A 154 5.55 -9.22 -11.52
N ALA A 155 6.77 -9.49 -11.99
CA ALA A 155 6.99 -10.28 -13.20
C ALA A 155 6.55 -11.75 -13.02
N GLU A 156 6.94 -12.37 -11.91
CA GLU A 156 6.55 -13.74 -11.55
C GLU A 156 5.03 -13.86 -11.43
N THR A 157 4.41 -12.93 -10.69
CA THR A 157 2.97 -12.92 -10.49
C THR A 157 2.21 -12.69 -11.79
N ALA A 158 2.66 -11.77 -12.64
CA ALA A 158 2.03 -11.54 -13.94
C ALA A 158 2.08 -12.81 -14.82
N SER A 159 3.22 -13.50 -14.84
CA SER A 159 3.35 -14.77 -15.58
C SER A 159 2.48 -15.88 -14.98
N GLU A 160 2.33 -15.94 -13.66
CA GLU A 160 1.51 -16.93 -12.96
C GLU A 160 0.02 -16.69 -13.22
N ILE A 161 -0.43 -15.44 -13.13
CA ILE A 161 -1.81 -15.03 -13.45
C ILE A 161 -2.16 -15.37 -14.90
N GLU A 162 -1.29 -15.08 -15.87
CA GLU A 162 -1.58 -15.39 -17.27
C GLU A 162 -1.71 -16.90 -17.51
N LYS A 163 -0.91 -17.73 -16.84
CA LYS A 163 -1.06 -19.20 -16.89
C LYS A 163 -2.38 -19.65 -16.28
N LEU A 164 -2.74 -19.13 -15.10
CA LEU A 164 -3.98 -19.49 -14.42
C LEU A 164 -5.22 -19.02 -15.19
N LYS A 165 -5.16 -17.85 -15.85
CA LYS A 165 -6.24 -17.38 -16.73
C LYS A 165 -6.44 -18.33 -17.92
N ALA A 166 -5.36 -18.72 -18.59
CA ALA A 166 -5.44 -19.64 -19.71
C ALA A 166 -5.99 -21.01 -19.26
N GLU A 167 -5.57 -21.50 -18.10
CA GLU A 167 -6.12 -22.73 -17.51
C GLU A 167 -7.60 -22.57 -17.13
N LEU A 168 -7.99 -21.44 -16.54
CA LEU A 168 -9.37 -21.13 -16.18
C LEU A 168 -10.27 -21.10 -17.42
N GLU A 169 -9.84 -20.44 -18.49
CA GLU A 169 -10.57 -20.39 -19.77
C GLU A 169 -10.79 -21.79 -20.34
N GLN A 170 -9.78 -22.65 -20.28
CA GLN A 170 -9.91 -24.05 -20.69
C GLN A 170 -10.93 -24.79 -19.81
N ARG A 171 -10.83 -24.68 -18.48
CA ARG A 171 -11.74 -25.37 -17.54
C ARG A 171 -13.18 -24.88 -17.64
N MET A 172 -13.39 -23.58 -17.85
CA MET A 172 -14.72 -23.04 -18.09
C MET A 172 -15.32 -23.59 -19.39
N SER A 173 -14.51 -23.70 -20.45
CA SER A 173 -14.97 -24.28 -21.72
C SER A 173 -15.35 -25.77 -21.56
N GLU A 174 -14.58 -26.53 -20.79
CA GLU A 174 -14.90 -27.93 -20.43
C GLU A 174 -16.22 -28.01 -19.66
N LEU A 175 -16.42 -27.12 -18.68
CA LEU A 175 -17.65 -27.06 -17.89
C LEU A 175 -18.87 -26.70 -18.76
N ASP A 176 -18.77 -25.67 -19.59
CA ASP A 176 -19.83 -25.24 -20.52
C ASP A 176 -20.25 -26.39 -21.45
N TYR A 177 -19.28 -27.17 -21.93
CA TYR A 177 -19.53 -28.34 -22.74
C TYR A 177 -20.29 -29.44 -21.99
N ILE A 178 -19.88 -29.76 -20.76
CA ILE A 178 -20.58 -30.73 -19.90
C ILE A 178 -22.00 -30.25 -19.60
N GLU A 179 -22.18 -28.96 -19.25
CA GLU A 179 -23.50 -28.39 -18.98
C GLU A 179 -24.42 -28.44 -20.19
N LYS A 180 -23.89 -28.23 -21.39
CA LYS A 180 -24.64 -28.45 -22.62
C LYS A 180 -25.06 -29.91 -22.76
N GLN A 181 -24.15 -30.86 -22.58
CA GLN A 181 -24.49 -32.29 -22.65
C GLN A 181 -25.56 -32.68 -21.63
N ILE A 182 -25.52 -32.13 -20.41
CA ILE A 182 -26.56 -32.34 -19.40
C ILE A 182 -27.90 -31.80 -19.88
N ARG A 183 -27.94 -30.59 -20.44
CA ARG A 183 -29.17 -30.00 -20.99
C ARG A 183 -29.76 -30.86 -22.10
N ASP A 184 -28.93 -31.29 -23.04
CA ASP A 184 -29.33 -32.12 -24.18
C ASP A 184 -29.84 -33.49 -23.69
N SER A 185 -29.08 -34.19 -22.83
CA SER A 185 -29.47 -35.49 -22.28
C SER A 185 -30.73 -35.42 -21.42
N LYS A 186 -30.96 -34.31 -20.71
CA LYS A 186 -32.19 -34.09 -19.94
C LYS A 186 -33.39 -33.88 -20.86
N ALA A 187 -33.20 -33.19 -21.99
CA ALA A 187 -34.25 -33.02 -22.99
C ALA A 187 -34.63 -34.36 -23.61
N ASP A 188 -33.65 -35.20 -23.99
CA ASP A 188 -33.88 -36.53 -24.54
C ASP A 188 -34.70 -37.41 -23.59
N CYS A 189 -34.29 -37.50 -22.31
CA CYS A 189 -35.04 -38.22 -21.28
C CYS A 189 -36.48 -37.71 -21.14
N MET A 190 -36.68 -36.39 -21.25
CA MET A 190 -38.01 -35.78 -21.13
C MET A 190 -38.90 -36.08 -22.34
N VAL A 191 -38.35 -36.09 -23.56
CA VAL A 191 -39.06 -36.45 -24.79
C VAL A 191 -39.58 -37.88 -24.70
N THR A 192 -38.76 -38.83 -24.23
CA THR A 192 -39.18 -40.22 -24.03
C THR A 192 -40.36 -40.33 -23.06
N VAL A 193 -40.30 -39.64 -21.91
CA VAL A 193 -41.39 -39.62 -20.94
C VAL A 193 -42.67 -39.00 -21.50
N ILE A 194 -42.55 -37.90 -22.26
CA ILE A 194 -43.70 -37.24 -22.90
C ILE A 194 -44.32 -38.15 -23.96
N SER A 195 -43.51 -38.81 -24.78
CA SER A 195 -43.97 -39.76 -25.82
C SER A 195 -44.77 -40.91 -25.19
N ASN A 196 -44.23 -41.52 -24.14
CA ASN A 196 -44.90 -42.64 -23.46
C ASN A 196 -46.16 -42.20 -22.72
N ARG A 197 -46.20 -40.99 -22.16
CA ARG A 197 -47.44 -40.40 -21.63
C ARG A 197 -48.48 -40.19 -22.72
N GLY A 198 -48.08 -39.69 -23.89
CA GLY A 198 -48.98 -39.54 -25.04
C GLY A 198 -49.58 -40.86 -25.51
N ALA A 199 -48.81 -41.95 -25.48
CA ALA A 199 -49.30 -43.29 -25.78
C ALA A 199 -50.35 -43.77 -24.75
N ILE A 200 -50.10 -43.52 -23.46
CA ILE A 200 -51.07 -43.82 -22.39
C ILE A 200 -52.35 -42.99 -22.57
N ASP A 201 -52.24 -41.68 -22.80
CA ASP A 201 -53.39 -40.80 -23.01
C ASP A 201 -54.20 -41.22 -24.25
N TYR A 202 -53.53 -41.63 -25.33
CA TYR A 202 -54.18 -42.20 -26.51
C TYR A 202 -54.97 -43.47 -26.17
N THR A 203 -54.37 -44.38 -25.39
CA THR A 203 -55.05 -45.60 -24.95
C THR A 203 -56.28 -45.27 -24.10
N VAL A 204 -56.16 -44.37 -23.12
CA VAL A 204 -57.27 -43.96 -22.24
C VAL A 204 -58.43 -43.38 -23.07
N ASN A 205 -58.13 -42.42 -23.96
CA ASN A 205 -59.13 -41.81 -24.83
C ASN A 205 -59.80 -42.83 -25.77
N SER A 206 -59.04 -43.81 -26.27
CA SER A 206 -59.58 -44.85 -27.15
C SER A 206 -60.48 -45.82 -26.40
N ILE A 207 -60.10 -46.24 -25.20
CA ILE A 207 -60.93 -47.07 -24.31
C ILE A 207 -62.24 -46.35 -23.96
N ASP A 208 -62.19 -45.05 -23.67
CA ASP A 208 -63.40 -44.26 -23.39
C ASP A 208 -64.36 -44.21 -24.59
N LYS A 209 -63.84 -44.12 -25.82
CA LYS A 209 -64.65 -44.21 -27.05
C LYS A 209 -65.30 -45.59 -27.19
N TYR A 210 -64.54 -46.66 -27.01
CA TYR A 210 -65.08 -48.02 -27.05
C TYR A 210 -66.14 -48.24 -25.97
N LYS A 211 -65.94 -47.70 -24.77
CA LYS A 211 -66.92 -47.75 -23.68
C LYS A 211 -68.22 -47.04 -24.06
N GLN A 212 -68.14 -45.85 -24.67
CA GLN A 212 -69.32 -45.13 -25.16
C GLN A 212 -70.05 -45.89 -26.28
N TYR A 213 -69.31 -46.49 -27.20
CA TYR A 213 -69.85 -47.32 -28.28
C TYR A 213 -70.55 -48.57 -27.74
N ILE A 214 -69.92 -49.32 -26.84
CA ILE A 214 -70.54 -50.50 -26.22
C ILE A 214 -71.82 -50.12 -25.48
N ASN A 215 -71.80 -49.02 -24.73
CA ASN A 215 -72.96 -48.55 -23.97
C ASN A 215 -74.13 -48.06 -24.85
N SER A 216 -73.88 -47.70 -26.12
CA SER A 216 -74.92 -47.23 -27.05
C SER A 216 -75.56 -48.37 -27.86
N GLN A 217 -74.95 -49.55 -27.88
CA GLN A 217 -75.46 -50.76 -28.53
C GLN A 217 -76.46 -51.48 -27.61
N LYS A 218 -77.58 -51.97 -28.17
CA LYS A 218 -78.58 -52.78 -27.43
C LYS A 218 -78.26 -54.28 -27.44
N GLU A 219 -77.68 -54.78 -28.53
CA GLU A 219 -77.11 -56.11 -28.72
C GLU A 219 -75.85 -55.95 -29.59
N ILE A 220 -74.80 -56.73 -29.32
CA ILE A 220 -73.54 -56.71 -30.07
C ILE A 220 -73.40 -58.09 -30.74
N GLU A 221 -73.12 -58.11 -32.04
CA GLU A 221 -72.88 -59.35 -32.78
C GLU A 221 -71.54 -60.00 -32.38
N ASP A 222 -71.46 -61.32 -32.45
CA ASP A 222 -70.31 -62.09 -31.94
C ASP A 222 -68.99 -61.74 -32.65
N ASP A 223 -69.04 -61.43 -33.95
CA ASP A 223 -67.89 -60.96 -34.74
C ASP A 223 -67.47 -59.53 -34.37
N GLU A 224 -68.43 -58.63 -34.09
CA GLU A 224 -68.14 -57.26 -33.62
C GLU A 224 -67.55 -57.26 -32.21
N TYR A 225 -68.06 -58.14 -31.33
CA TYR A 225 -67.50 -58.35 -30.00
C TYR A 225 -66.05 -58.82 -30.08
N LYS A 226 -65.78 -59.83 -30.93
CA LYS A 226 -64.43 -60.38 -31.10
C LYS A 226 -63.45 -59.34 -31.65
N ASN A 227 -63.86 -58.54 -32.63
CA ASN A 227 -63.04 -57.45 -33.16
C ASN A 227 -62.76 -56.37 -32.11
N THR A 228 -63.76 -55.98 -31.33
CA THR A 228 -63.62 -54.99 -30.25
C THR A 228 -62.69 -55.51 -29.15
N SER A 229 -62.81 -56.79 -28.78
CA SER A 229 -61.93 -57.43 -27.79
C SER A 229 -60.47 -57.42 -28.23
N ILE A 230 -60.20 -57.75 -29.50
CA ILE A 230 -58.83 -57.75 -30.06
C ILE A 230 -58.23 -56.33 -30.01
N GLU A 231 -59.00 -55.29 -30.33
CA GLU A 231 -58.48 -53.92 -30.27
C GLU A 231 -58.27 -53.41 -28.84
N LEU A 232 -59.12 -53.79 -27.90
CA LEU A 232 -58.90 -53.48 -26.48
C LEU A 232 -57.65 -54.15 -25.92
N GLU A 233 -57.38 -55.41 -26.29
CA GLU A 233 -56.15 -56.11 -25.91
C GLU A 233 -54.89 -55.43 -26.46
N LYS A 234 -54.92 -54.98 -27.73
CA LYS A 234 -53.82 -54.22 -28.32
C LYS A 234 -53.57 -52.90 -27.58
N LEU A 235 -54.64 -52.18 -27.23
CA LEU A 235 -54.54 -50.93 -26.48
C LEU A 235 -53.97 -51.14 -25.07
N LEU A 236 -54.40 -52.21 -24.38
CA LEU A 236 -53.87 -52.60 -23.07
C LEU A 236 -52.38 -52.96 -23.15
N TYR A 237 -51.96 -53.67 -24.20
CA TYR A 237 -50.54 -53.98 -24.43
C TYR A 237 -49.70 -52.71 -24.60
N ILE A 238 -50.13 -51.77 -25.45
CA ILE A 238 -49.43 -50.49 -25.68
C ILE A 238 -49.29 -49.69 -24.38
N CYS A 239 -50.36 -49.61 -23.58
CA CYS A 239 -50.34 -48.90 -22.30
C CYS A 239 -49.44 -49.60 -21.27
N GLY A 240 -49.45 -50.94 -21.24
CA GLY A 240 -48.59 -51.74 -20.38
C GLY A 240 -47.10 -51.52 -20.68
N GLU A 241 -46.72 -51.57 -21.95
CA GLU A 241 -45.35 -51.27 -22.42
C GLU A 241 -44.94 -49.83 -22.08
N ALA A 242 -45.73 -48.83 -22.46
CA ALA A 242 -45.42 -47.42 -22.19
C ALA A 242 -45.29 -47.12 -20.69
N ASN A 243 -46.14 -47.71 -19.86
CA ASN A 243 -46.07 -47.56 -18.40
C ASN A 243 -44.86 -48.29 -17.80
N SER A 244 -44.52 -49.48 -18.30
CA SER A 244 -43.32 -50.22 -17.91
C SER A 244 -42.04 -49.44 -18.25
N GLU A 245 -41.96 -48.85 -19.44
CA GLU A 245 -40.83 -48.01 -19.84
C GLU A 245 -40.70 -46.77 -18.94
N ILE A 246 -41.80 -46.09 -18.62
CA ILE A 246 -41.78 -44.95 -17.68
C ILE A 246 -41.30 -45.40 -16.29
N GLN A 247 -41.82 -46.51 -15.76
CA GLN A 247 -41.42 -47.02 -14.44
C GLN A 247 -39.93 -47.43 -14.41
N ASN A 248 -39.41 -47.93 -15.53
CA ASN A 248 -38.03 -48.38 -15.64
C ASN A 248 -37.06 -47.31 -16.17
N THR A 249 -37.51 -46.06 -16.38
CA THR A 249 -36.68 -44.96 -16.92
C THR A 249 -35.36 -44.76 -16.14
N GLN A 250 -35.35 -45.03 -14.83
CA GLN A 250 -34.15 -44.92 -13.98
C GLN A 250 -33.06 -45.96 -14.31
N TYR A 251 -33.44 -47.07 -14.96
CA TYR A 251 -32.52 -48.13 -15.39
C TYR A 251 -32.06 -47.99 -16.83
N CYS A 252 -32.69 -47.09 -17.60
CA CYS A 252 -32.32 -46.78 -18.97
C CYS A 252 -30.92 -46.19 -19.07
N GLN A 253 -30.25 -46.48 -20.19
CA GLN A 253 -28.87 -46.06 -20.42
C GLN A 253 -28.75 -44.54 -20.46
N GLU A 254 -29.75 -43.82 -20.97
CA GLU A 254 -29.79 -42.36 -21.00
C GLU A 254 -29.77 -41.76 -19.58
N TYR A 255 -30.51 -42.34 -18.64
CA TYR A 255 -30.56 -41.85 -17.26
C TYR A 255 -29.23 -42.07 -16.53
N LYS A 256 -28.57 -43.22 -16.75
CA LYS A 256 -27.23 -43.48 -16.20
C LYS A 256 -26.18 -42.51 -16.78
N LYS A 257 -26.27 -42.21 -18.08
CA LYS A 257 -25.42 -41.22 -18.74
C LYS A 257 -25.63 -39.82 -18.14
N LEU A 258 -26.86 -39.42 -17.89
CA LEU A 258 -27.18 -38.15 -17.24
C LEU A 258 -26.58 -38.07 -15.82
N GLN A 259 -26.67 -39.14 -15.03
CA GLN A 259 -26.08 -39.19 -13.69
C GLN A 259 -24.55 -39.05 -13.73
N GLN A 260 -23.89 -39.71 -14.69
CA GLN A 260 -22.44 -39.56 -14.87
C GLN A 260 -22.07 -38.12 -15.22
N LEU A 261 -22.78 -37.50 -16.17
CA LEU A 261 -22.54 -36.11 -16.56
C LEU A 261 -22.73 -35.14 -15.40
N GLN A 262 -23.71 -35.38 -14.53
CA GLN A 262 -23.90 -34.57 -13.31
C GLN A 262 -22.72 -34.71 -12.33
N GLN A 263 -22.14 -35.90 -12.19
CA GLN A 263 -20.92 -36.08 -11.40
C GLN A 263 -19.73 -35.36 -12.04
N ASP A 264 -19.57 -35.48 -13.36
CA ASP A 264 -18.50 -34.81 -14.11
C ASP A 264 -18.62 -33.27 -13.99
N GLN A 265 -19.84 -32.72 -14.00
CA GLN A 265 -20.09 -31.30 -13.76
C GLN A 265 -19.59 -30.85 -12.38
N VAL A 266 -19.88 -31.61 -11.32
CA VAL A 266 -19.41 -31.28 -9.96
C VAL A 266 -17.88 -31.30 -9.88
N VAL A 267 -17.23 -32.25 -10.56
CA VAL A 267 -15.76 -32.31 -10.61
C VAL A 267 -15.20 -31.10 -11.38
N ALA A 268 -15.78 -30.76 -12.53
CA ALA A 268 -15.36 -29.62 -13.33
C ALA A 268 -15.56 -28.29 -12.58
N GLN A 269 -16.67 -28.11 -11.87
CA GLN A 269 -16.92 -26.94 -11.02
C GLN A 269 -15.86 -26.79 -9.93
N LYS A 270 -15.51 -27.88 -9.23
CA LYS A 270 -14.45 -27.86 -8.22
C LYS A 270 -13.08 -27.50 -8.81
N ALA A 271 -12.78 -27.94 -10.04
CA ALA A 271 -11.54 -27.59 -10.70
C ALA A 271 -11.47 -26.08 -11.02
N VAL A 272 -12.58 -25.49 -11.47
CA VAL A 272 -12.70 -24.04 -11.68
C VAL A 272 -12.53 -23.28 -10.36
N GLU A 273 -13.23 -23.68 -9.30
CA GLU A 273 -13.11 -23.06 -7.96
C GLU A 273 -11.68 -23.11 -7.43
N ALA A 274 -10.96 -24.23 -7.63
CA ALA A 274 -9.58 -24.36 -7.21
C ALA A 274 -8.64 -23.36 -7.89
N ILE A 275 -8.86 -23.08 -9.19
CA ILE A 275 -8.07 -22.07 -9.93
C ILE A 275 -8.41 -20.66 -9.44
N ILE A 276 -9.69 -20.37 -9.18
CA ILE A 276 -10.12 -19.07 -8.63
C ILE A 276 -9.43 -18.81 -7.28
N ASN A 277 -9.41 -19.80 -6.39
CA ASN A 277 -8.74 -19.66 -5.09
C ASN A 277 -7.23 -19.39 -5.24
N GLN A 278 -6.55 -20.02 -6.20
CA GLN A 278 -5.14 -19.75 -6.48
C GLN A 278 -4.91 -18.30 -6.96
N ILE A 279 -5.81 -17.77 -7.80
CA ILE A 279 -5.75 -16.36 -8.23
C ILE A 279 -5.93 -15.42 -7.03
N GLU A 280 -6.86 -15.73 -6.12
CA GLU A 280 -7.09 -14.93 -4.91
C GLU A 280 -5.87 -14.92 -3.96
N GLU A 281 -5.20 -16.06 -3.78
CA GLU A 281 -3.96 -16.16 -3.00
C GLU A 281 -2.84 -15.30 -3.57
N ILE A 282 -2.70 -15.29 -4.90
CA ILE A 282 -1.74 -14.46 -5.62
C ILE A 282 -2.05 -12.96 -5.44
N ASP A 283 -3.33 -12.57 -5.54
CA ASP A 283 -3.78 -11.20 -5.32
C ASP A 283 -3.50 -10.73 -3.88
N GLU A 284 -3.68 -11.60 -2.89
CA GLU A 284 -3.32 -11.32 -1.50
C GLU A 284 -1.80 -11.14 -1.34
N ARG A 285 -0.98 -11.99 -1.98
CA ARG A 285 0.48 -11.83 -2.01
C ARG A 285 0.89 -10.47 -2.60
N MET A 286 0.27 -10.05 -3.70
CA MET A 286 0.50 -8.74 -4.32
C MET A 286 0.11 -7.57 -3.40
N ARG A 287 -1.06 -7.62 -2.77
CA ARG A 287 -1.52 -6.59 -1.83
C ARG A 287 -0.55 -6.40 -0.67
N ASN A 288 -0.01 -7.50 -0.14
CA ASN A 288 1.01 -7.48 0.91
C ASN A 288 2.34 -6.84 0.47
N VAL A 289 2.74 -6.99 -0.79
CA VAL A 289 3.94 -6.35 -1.32
C VAL A 289 3.71 -4.85 -1.56
N ILE A 290 2.55 -4.48 -2.10
CA ILE A 290 2.16 -3.07 -2.30
C ILE A 290 2.10 -2.33 -0.97
N SER A 291 1.54 -2.95 0.07
CA SER A 291 1.46 -2.34 1.41
C SER A 291 2.85 -2.11 2.02
N LYS A 292 3.79 -3.05 1.89
CA LYS A 292 5.19 -2.87 2.31
C LYS A 292 5.86 -1.69 1.61
N VAL A 293 5.67 -1.55 0.30
CA VAL A 293 6.22 -0.41 -0.44
C VAL A 293 5.58 0.91 -0.02
N ALA A 294 4.27 0.91 0.25
CA ALA A 294 3.58 2.10 0.77
C ALA A 294 4.12 2.54 2.14
N LEU A 295 4.41 1.58 3.04
CA LEU A 295 5.05 1.87 4.33
C LEU A 295 6.42 2.51 4.17
N ILE A 296 7.26 1.99 3.26
CA ILE A 296 8.56 2.59 2.93
C ILE A 296 8.35 4.02 2.42
N LYS A 297 7.50 4.23 1.41
CA LYS A 297 7.22 5.56 0.84
C LYS A 297 6.76 6.56 1.92
N ASN A 298 5.87 6.15 2.81
CA ASN A 298 5.36 6.99 3.89
C ASN A 298 6.47 7.36 4.89
N LYS A 299 7.33 6.41 5.26
CA LYS A 299 8.47 6.65 6.16
C LYS A 299 9.41 7.72 5.60
N TYR A 300 9.81 7.61 4.32
CA TYR A 300 10.67 8.61 3.67
C TYR A 300 9.96 9.94 3.48
N LYS A 301 8.67 9.96 3.12
CA LYS A 301 7.89 11.21 3.00
C LYS A 301 7.85 11.97 4.33
N LYS A 302 7.63 11.27 5.45
CA LYS A 302 7.66 11.87 6.79
C LYS A 302 9.04 12.47 7.09
N ALA A 303 10.11 11.71 6.84
CA ALA A 303 11.48 12.19 7.06
C ALA A 303 11.81 13.41 6.20
N SER A 304 11.42 13.43 4.93
CA SER A 304 11.61 14.58 4.04
C SER A 304 10.85 15.82 4.50
N ASN A 305 9.61 15.66 4.98
CA ASN A 305 8.83 16.79 5.52
C ASN A 305 9.44 17.34 6.81
N MET A 306 9.91 16.46 7.70
CA MET A 306 10.61 16.86 8.93
C MET A 306 11.92 17.57 8.60
N ALA A 307 12.71 17.06 7.64
CA ALA A 307 13.95 17.69 7.20
C ALA A 307 13.72 19.09 6.62
N LYS A 308 12.61 19.31 5.90
CA LYS A 308 12.27 20.63 5.38
C LYS A 308 11.94 21.62 6.49
N ASN A 309 11.12 21.20 7.45
CA ASN A 309 10.41 22.15 8.31
C ASN A 309 10.90 22.20 9.75
N THR A 310 11.55 21.15 10.27
CA THR A 310 11.79 21.03 11.73
C THR A 310 13.19 20.54 12.09
N SER A 311 13.59 19.35 11.62
CA SER A 311 14.83 18.70 12.06
C SER A 311 15.30 17.58 11.12
N PHE A 312 16.58 17.21 11.23
CA PHE A 312 17.18 16.11 10.47
C PHE A 312 17.18 14.76 11.20
N LEU A 313 16.50 14.63 12.35
CA LEU A 313 16.53 13.41 13.17
C LEU A 313 15.99 12.18 12.40
N ASP A 314 14.81 12.29 11.81
CA ASP A 314 14.20 11.22 11.03
C ASP A 314 15.06 10.85 9.81
N ALA A 315 15.64 11.87 9.15
CA ALA A 315 16.56 11.66 8.04
C ALA A 315 17.84 10.92 8.48
N SER A 316 18.40 11.30 9.63
CA SER A 316 19.57 10.64 10.21
C SER A 316 19.31 9.18 10.59
N SER A 317 18.09 8.86 11.03
CA SER A 317 17.70 7.47 11.32
C SER A 317 17.64 6.59 10.07
N LEU A 318 17.37 7.20 8.90
CA LEU A 318 17.25 6.50 7.63
C LEU A 318 18.58 6.40 6.88
N LEU A 319 19.34 7.49 6.84
CA LEU A 319 20.60 7.58 6.09
C LEU A 319 21.82 7.12 6.90
N GLY A 320 21.70 7.09 8.23
CA GLY A 320 22.81 6.84 9.14
C GLY A 320 23.63 8.11 9.45
N SER A 321 24.24 8.13 10.64
CA SER A 321 25.00 9.27 11.16
C SER A 321 26.23 9.61 10.34
N GLU A 322 26.91 8.62 9.77
CA GLU A 322 28.08 8.81 8.92
C GLU A 322 27.74 9.59 7.65
N LYS A 323 26.64 9.22 6.98
CA LYS A 323 26.19 9.90 5.77
C LYS A 323 25.79 11.36 6.06
N ILE A 324 25.08 11.59 7.16
CA ILE A 324 24.74 12.95 7.61
C ILE A 324 25.99 13.78 7.90
N ASN A 325 27.03 13.20 8.53
CA ASN A 325 28.29 13.89 8.76
C ASN A 325 28.99 14.26 7.44
N ILE A 326 28.98 13.37 6.44
CA ILE A 326 29.52 13.68 5.11
C ILE A 326 28.74 14.83 4.46
N ILE A 327 27.41 14.82 4.56
CA ILE A 327 26.57 15.92 4.04
C ILE A 327 26.89 17.24 4.75
N PHE A 328 27.04 17.20 6.08
CA PHE A 328 27.42 18.36 6.87
C PHE A 328 28.76 18.95 6.42
N LEU A 329 29.80 18.12 6.28
CA LEU A 329 31.12 18.56 5.80
C LEU A 329 31.09 19.09 4.36
N LYS A 330 30.23 18.54 3.49
CA LYS A 330 30.04 19.06 2.13
C LYS A 330 29.34 20.43 2.15
N ALA A 331 28.30 20.59 2.96
CA ALA A 331 27.56 21.84 3.07
C ALA A 331 28.40 22.99 3.64
N LEU A 332 29.31 22.69 4.57
CA LEU A 332 30.26 23.66 5.11
C LEU A 332 31.25 24.19 4.06
N LYS A 333 31.51 23.43 3.00
CA LYS A 333 32.46 23.78 1.92
C LYS A 333 31.79 24.43 0.71
N ALA A 334 30.45 24.51 0.69
CA ALA A 334 29.67 25.14 -0.36
C ALA A 334 29.59 26.66 -0.17
#